data_AF-A0A3D0H214-F1
#
_entry.id   AF-A0A3D0H214-F1
#
_cell.length_a   1.000
_cell.length_b   1.000
_cell.length_c   1.000
_cell.angle_alpha   90.00
_cell.angle_beta   90.00
_cell.angle_gamma   90.00
#
_symmetry.space_group_name_H-M   'P 1'
#
loop_
_entity.id
_entity.type
_entity.pdbx_description
1 polymer ?
#
loop_
_entity_poly.entity_id
_entity_poly.type
_entity_poly.pdbx_seq_one_letter_code
_entity_poly.pdbx_strand_id
1 'polypeptide(L)'
;MQNEDDPNTQSETQSPASKVREVEKLASRLLEMSVNEKIKLAMLGDAEARRLLVRDSNRLVQMAILENPRLTDNEIISMANSRSTPEEMLRAIAGNRTWCRTYAVRLALVKNPKTPPSLALRMVGGLVSSDLKLLSNSKSISPAVAHQAKKLAFKNK
;
A
#
# COMPACT_ATOMS: atom_id res chain seq x y z
N MET A 1 42.43 -31.56 -20.36
CA MET A 1 41.09 -31.17 -19.89
C MET A 1 41.31 -29.99 -18.95
N GLN A 2 41.32 -28.71 -19.37
CA GLN A 2 40.25 -27.95 -20.06
C GLN A 2 38.91 -28.26 -19.35
N ASN A 3 38.21 -27.36 -18.67
CA ASN A 3 38.06 -25.90 -18.78
C ASN A 3 37.57 -25.40 -17.40
N GLU A 4 38.16 -24.32 -16.88
CA GLU A 4 37.68 -22.92 -16.93
C GLU A 4 36.84 -22.56 -15.70
N ASP A 5 37.28 -21.48 -15.07
CA ASP A 5 36.54 -20.64 -14.15
C ASP A 5 35.08 -20.45 -14.63
N ASP A 6 34.13 -20.52 -13.70
CA ASP A 6 32.80 -19.94 -13.92
C ASP A 6 32.78 -18.56 -13.25
N PRO A 7 33.05 -17.47 -14.00
CA PRO A 7 32.98 -16.14 -13.48
C PRO A 7 31.53 -15.65 -13.52
N ASN A 8 31.20 -14.80 -12.54
CA ASN A 8 30.22 -13.73 -12.67
C ASN A 8 28.77 -14.08 -12.29
N THR A 9 28.52 -14.10 -10.98
CA THR A 9 27.27 -13.61 -10.38
C THR A 9 27.08 -12.13 -10.78
N GLN A 10 26.52 -11.89 -11.96
CA GLN A 10 26.07 -10.57 -12.41
C GLN A 10 24.78 -10.19 -11.67
N SER A 11 24.90 -9.81 -10.41
CA SER A 11 23.95 -8.88 -9.83
C SER A 11 24.23 -7.52 -10.45
N GLU A 12 23.67 -7.25 -11.63
CA GLU A 12 23.68 -5.93 -12.25
C GLU A 12 23.01 -4.92 -11.30
N THR A 13 23.82 -4.25 -10.50
CA THR A 13 23.45 -3.02 -9.81
C THR A 13 23.19 -1.95 -10.87
N GLN A 14 21.98 -1.95 -11.42
CA GLN A 14 21.47 -0.88 -12.27
C GLN A 14 21.67 0.46 -11.56
N SER A 15 22.47 1.34 -12.17
CA SER A 15 22.76 2.68 -11.66
C SER A 15 21.46 3.47 -11.42
N PRO A 16 21.36 4.30 -10.36
CA PRO A 16 20.16 5.09 -10.06
C PRO A 16 19.63 5.92 -11.24
N ALA A 17 20.53 6.41 -12.11
CA ALA A 17 20.18 7.23 -13.26
C ALA A 17 19.43 6.47 -14.37
N SER A 18 19.71 5.17 -14.58
CA SER A 18 19.02 4.38 -15.61
C SER A 18 17.59 4.06 -15.19
N LYS A 19 17.39 3.69 -13.92
CA LYS A 19 16.04 3.43 -13.36
C LYS A 19 15.14 4.65 -13.46
N VAL A 20 15.63 5.84 -13.14
CA VAL A 20 14.85 7.08 -13.23
C VAL A 20 14.34 7.30 -14.66
N ARG A 21 15.19 7.12 -15.67
CA ARG A 21 14.80 7.26 -17.08
C ARG A 21 13.72 6.26 -17.50
N GLU A 22 13.80 5.01 -17.03
CA GLU A 22 12.78 4.00 -17.33
C GLU A 22 11.43 4.32 -16.67
N VAL A 23 11.45 4.81 -15.44
CA VAL A 23 10.23 5.28 -14.74
C VAL A 23 9.60 6.46 -15.48
N GLU A 24 10.39 7.43 -15.93
CA GLU A 24 9.91 8.58 -16.72
C GLU A 24 9.29 8.14 -18.04
N LYS A 25 9.92 7.23 -18.77
CA LYS A 25 9.37 6.66 -20.02
C LYS A 25 8.05 5.94 -19.76
N LEU A 26 7.97 5.14 -18.70
CA LEU A 26 6.75 4.44 -18.32
C LEU A 26 5.65 5.44 -17.96
N ALA A 27 5.96 6.46 -17.18
CA ALA A 27 5.01 7.51 -16.81
C ALA A 27 4.48 8.26 -18.04
N SER A 28 5.34 8.61 -19.00
CA SER A 28 4.91 9.24 -20.26
C SER A 28 3.99 8.32 -21.06
N ARG A 29 4.33 7.04 -21.19
CA ARG A 29 3.49 6.05 -21.87
C ARG A 29 2.12 5.90 -21.21
N LEU A 30 2.07 5.93 -19.87
CA LEU A 30 0.82 5.85 -19.12
C LEU A 30 -0.13 7.02 -19.44
N LEU A 31 0.37 8.20 -19.81
CA LEU A 31 -0.49 9.34 -20.15
C LEU A 31 -1.24 9.13 -21.47
N GLU A 32 -0.65 8.37 -22.41
CA GLU A 32 -1.22 8.09 -23.72
C GLU A 32 -2.13 6.84 -23.74
N MET A 33 -2.02 5.99 -22.71
CA MET A 33 -2.79 4.75 -22.61
C MET A 33 -4.26 5.00 -22.29
N SER A 34 -5.13 4.20 -22.94
CA SER A 34 -6.54 4.13 -22.59
C SER A 34 -6.75 3.53 -21.19
N VAL A 35 -7.93 3.79 -20.62
CA VAL A 35 -8.33 3.22 -19.31
C VAL A 35 -8.22 1.69 -19.29
N ASN A 36 -8.64 1.03 -20.37
CA ASN A 36 -8.61 -0.44 -20.46
C ASN A 36 -7.18 -0.99 -20.48
N GLU A 37 -6.26 -0.32 -21.17
CA GLU A 37 -4.85 -0.72 -21.18
C GLU A 37 -4.20 -0.51 -19.82
N LYS A 38 -4.54 0.59 -19.14
CA LYS A 38 -4.09 0.85 -17.76
C LYS A 38 -4.62 -0.19 -16.78
N ILE A 39 -5.88 -0.61 -16.91
CA ILE A 39 -6.45 -1.69 -16.10
C ILE A 39 -5.67 -2.98 -16.32
N LYS A 40 -5.44 -3.38 -17.58
CA LYS A 40 -4.63 -4.57 -17.90
C LYS A 40 -3.23 -4.48 -17.31
N LEU A 41 -2.59 -3.31 -17.42
CA LEU A 41 -1.27 -3.07 -16.86
C LEU A 41 -1.28 -3.09 -15.32
N ALA A 42 -2.32 -2.60 -14.65
CA ALA A 42 -2.47 -2.70 -13.20
C ALA A 42 -2.53 -4.17 -12.74
N MET A 43 -3.29 -5.01 -13.46
CA MET A 43 -3.51 -6.41 -13.11
C MET A 43 -2.33 -7.32 -13.43
N LEU A 44 -1.60 -7.05 -14.53
CA LEU A 44 -0.58 -7.95 -15.07
C LEU A 44 0.84 -7.37 -15.00
N GLY A 45 0.97 -6.06 -14.89
CA GLY A 45 2.24 -5.33 -14.86
C GLY A 45 3.06 -5.58 -13.60
N ASP A 46 4.27 -5.04 -13.63
CA ASP A 46 5.24 -5.11 -12.54
C ASP A 46 4.90 -4.14 -11.39
N ALA A 47 5.74 -4.15 -10.36
CA ALA A 47 5.56 -3.30 -9.18
C ALA A 47 5.69 -1.81 -9.51
N GLU A 48 6.53 -1.44 -10.48
CA GLU A 48 6.75 -0.03 -10.85
C GLU A 48 5.52 0.54 -11.57
N ALA A 49 4.94 -0.22 -12.50
CA ALA A 49 3.69 0.15 -13.14
C ALA A 49 2.57 0.34 -12.10
N ARG A 50 2.40 -0.59 -11.16
CA ARG A 50 1.42 -0.45 -10.08
C ARG A 50 1.67 0.80 -9.25
N ARG A 51 2.93 1.06 -8.88
CA ARG A 51 3.31 2.22 -8.07
C ARG A 51 2.90 3.54 -8.71
N LEU A 52 3.06 3.66 -10.03
CA LEU A 52 2.60 4.83 -10.79
C LEU A 52 1.07 4.88 -10.86
N LEU A 53 0.42 3.75 -11.15
CA LEU A 53 -1.03 3.65 -11.34
C LEU A 53 -1.85 3.87 -10.05
N VAL A 54 -1.28 3.70 -8.85
CA VAL A 54 -1.97 4.01 -7.58
C VAL A 54 -2.48 5.47 -7.55
N ARG A 55 -1.82 6.38 -8.27
CA ARG A 55 -2.18 7.80 -8.35
C ARG A 55 -3.01 8.17 -9.58
N ASP A 56 -3.39 7.19 -10.40
CA ASP A 56 -4.19 7.45 -11.60
C ASP A 56 -5.52 8.15 -11.24
N SER A 57 -6.04 8.99 -12.12
CA SER A 57 -7.30 9.70 -11.86
C SER A 57 -8.53 8.79 -11.96
N ASN A 58 -8.43 7.68 -12.68
CA ASN A 58 -9.52 6.74 -12.86
C ASN A 58 -9.55 5.70 -11.74
N ARG A 59 -10.67 5.65 -11.03
CA ARG A 59 -10.87 4.72 -9.91
C ARG A 59 -10.80 3.24 -10.34
N LEU A 60 -11.29 2.89 -11.53
CA LEU A 60 -11.26 1.50 -11.99
C LEU A 60 -9.82 1.01 -12.17
N VAL A 61 -8.94 1.87 -12.68
CA VAL A 61 -7.50 1.59 -12.80
C VAL A 61 -6.89 1.37 -11.42
N GLN A 62 -7.18 2.25 -10.47
CA GLN A 62 -6.71 2.12 -9.10
C GLN A 62 -7.18 0.80 -8.47
N MET A 63 -8.46 0.44 -8.62
CA MET A 63 -9.01 -0.79 -8.04
C MET A 63 -8.44 -2.06 -8.67
N ALA A 64 -8.16 -2.04 -9.97
CA ALA A 64 -7.56 -3.17 -10.68
C ALA A 64 -6.17 -3.56 -10.12
N ILE A 65 -5.46 -2.64 -9.46
CA ILE A 65 -4.18 -2.93 -8.78
C ILE A 65 -4.35 -3.99 -7.70
N LEU A 66 -5.48 -3.97 -6.98
CA LEU A 66 -5.77 -4.91 -5.90
C LEU A 66 -6.03 -6.35 -6.39
N GLU A 67 -6.27 -6.52 -7.69
CA GLU A 67 -6.50 -7.82 -8.33
C GLU A 67 -5.20 -8.44 -8.88
N ASN A 68 -4.07 -7.73 -8.80
CA ASN A 68 -2.80 -8.26 -9.27
C ASN A 68 -2.30 -9.41 -8.36
N PRO A 69 -2.07 -10.63 -8.89
CA PRO A 69 -1.64 -11.76 -8.08
C PRO A 69 -0.22 -11.62 -7.51
N ARG A 70 0.58 -10.69 -8.05
CA ARG A 70 1.94 -10.37 -7.59
C ARG A 70 1.96 -9.20 -6.60
N LEU A 71 0.81 -8.78 -6.09
CA LEU A 71 0.72 -7.70 -5.10
C LEU A 71 1.30 -8.17 -3.76
N THR A 72 2.22 -7.38 -3.22
CA THR A 72 2.90 -7.71 -1.96
C THR A 72 2.30 -7.00 -0.76
N ASP A 73 2.51 -7.57 0.44
CA ASP A 73 2.12 -6.94 1.71
C ASP A 73 2.70 -5.53 1.86
N ASN A 74 3.94 -5.31 1.42
CA ASN A 74 4.59 -4.00 1.49
C ASN A 74 3.88 -2.96 0.61
N GLU A 75 3.43 -3.34 -0.58
CA GLU A 75 2.63 -2.46 -1.44
C GLU A 75 1.29 -2.13 -0.80
N ILE A 76 0.63 -3.13 -0.20
CA ILE A 76 -0.64 -2.92 0.51
C ILE A 76 -0.47 -1.97 1.69
N ILE A 77 0.58 -2.15 2.49
CA ILE A 77 0.92 -1.26 3.61
C ILE A 77 1.21 0.16 3.10
N SER A 78 1.91 0.30 1.97
CA SER A 78 2.20 1.60 1.36
C SER A 78 0.93 2.31 0.90
N MET A 79 0.04 1.60 0.21
CA MET A 79 -1.27 2.11 -0.20
C MET A 79 -2.12 2.47 1.02
N ALA A 80 -2.18 1.62 2.03
CA ALA A 80 -2.95 1.87 3.25
C ALA A 80 -2.42 3.07 4.07
N ASN A 81 -1.11 3.35 4.04
CA ASN A 81 -0.54 4.53 4.71
C ASN A 81 -0.70 5.83 3.91
N SER A 82 -0.87 5.73 2.59
CA SER A 82 -0.89 6.93 1.74
C SER A 82 -2.20 7.72 1.88
N ARG A 83 -2.06 9.03 2.07
CA ARG A 83 -3.20 9.96 2.05
C ARG A 83 -3.77 10.20 0.65
N SER A 84 -3.03 9.85 -0.40
CA SER A 84 -3.52 9.93 -1.77
C SER A 84 -4.49 8.79 -2.11
N THR A 85 -4.42 7.68 -1.39
CA THR A 85 -5.25 6.49 -1.63
C THR A 85 -6.72 6.82 -1.50
N PRO A 86 -7.56 6.43 -2.46
CA PRO A 86 -9.00 6.64 -2.38
C PRO A 86 -9.63 5.78 -1.28
N GLU A 87 -10.70 6.28 -0.68
CA GLU A 87 -11.43 5.57 0.38
C GLU A 87 -11.92 4.19 -0.06
N GLU A 88 -12.29 4.01 -1.32
CA GLU A 88 -12.72 2.70 -1.85
C GLU A 88 -11.62 1.64 -1.82
N MET A 89 -10.40 2.02 -2.19
CA MET A 89 -9.25 1.11 -2.10
C MET A 89 -8.99 0.74 -0.63
N LEU A 90 -9.11 1.71 0.29
CA LEU A 90 -8.99 1.44 1.73
C LEU A 90 -10.10 0.50 2.23
N ARG A 91 -11.34 0.62 1.73
CA ARG A 91 -12.42 -0.32 2.04
C ARG A 91 -12.11 -1.73 1.54
N ALA A 92 -11.66 -1.86 0.31
CA ALA A 92 -11.31 -3.15 -0.26
C ALA A 92 -10.14 -3.80 0.50
N ILE A 93 -9.12 -3.02 0.85
CA ILE A 93 -8.00 -3.52 1.67
C ILE A 93 -8.52 -3.98 3.05
N ALA A 94 -9.32 -3.16 3.73
CA ALA A 94 -9.87 -3.48 5.04
C ALA A 94 -10.88 -4.66 5.02
N GLY A 95 -11.51 -4.92 3.88
CA GLY A 95 -12.41 -6.05 3.66
C GLY A 95 -11.68 -7.37 3.45
N ASN A 96 -10.42 -7.34 3.00
CA ASN A 96 -9.63 -8.54 2.77
C ASN A 96 -9.07 -9.09 4.09
N ARG A 97 -9.59 -10.25 4.51
CA ARG A 97 -9.19 -10.91 5.76
C ARG A 97 -7.73 -11.33 5.77
N THR A 98 -7.17 -11.72 4.63
CA THR A 98 -5.78 -12.17 4.52
C THR A 98 -4.84 -11.01 4.82
N TRP A 99 -5.05 -9.85 4.19
CA TRP A 99 -4.23 -8.66 4.43
C TRP A 99 -4.41 -8.11 5.84
N CYS A 100 -5.64 -8.14 6.38
CA CYS A 100 -5.92 -7.69 7.74
C CYS A 100 -5.34 -8.60 8.85
N ARG A 101 -4.82 -9.79 8.53
CA ARG A 101 -4.03 -10.57 9.52
C ARG A 101 -2.70 -9.89 9.82
N THR A 102 -2.13 -9.18 8.84
CA THR A 102 -0.86 -8.47 8.98
C THR A 102 -1.05 -7.24 9.88
N TYR A 103 -0.29 -7.18 10.97
CA TYR A 103 -0.34 -6.09 11.94
C TYR A 103 -0.13 -4.72 11.29
N ALA A 104 0.89 -4.62 10.43
CA ALA A 104 1.26 -3.39 9.76
C ALA A 104 0.14 -2.86 8.84
N VAL A 105 -0.62 -3.75 8.18
CA VAL A 105 -1.78 -3.35 7.36
C VAL A 105 -2.87 -2.75 8.24
N ARG A 106 -3.23 -3.41 9.35
CA ARG A 106 -4.23 -2.88 10.30
C ARG A 106 -3.82 -1.53 10.87
N LEU A 107 -2.56 -1.40 11.30
CA LEU A 107 -2.03 -0.14 11.82
C LEU A 107 -2.06 0.97 10.76
N ALA A 108 -1.65 0.68 9.53
CA ALA A 108 -1.67 1.62 8.42
C ALA A 108 -3.09 2.12 8.12
N LEU A 109 -4.05 1.19 8.03
CA LEU A 109 -5.46 1.54 7.82
C LEU A 109 -6.00 2.41 8.96
N VAL A 110 -5.74 2.06 10.22
CA VAL A 110 -6.22 2.84 11.37
C VAL A 110 -5.62 4.25 11.42
N LYS A 111 -4.35 4.41 11.00
CA LYS A 111 -3.66 5.70 10.95
C LYS A 111 -4.11 6.59 9.79
N ASN A 112 -4.75 6.04 8.77
CA ASN A 112 -5.10 6.80 7.58
C ASN A 112 -6.40 7.61 7.79
N PRO A 113 -6.38 8.95 7.59
CA PRO A 113 -7.57 9.80 7.73
C PRO A 113 -8.73 9.42 6.81
N LYS A 114 -8.45 8.82 5.64
CA LYS A 114 -9.46 8.42 4.66
C LYS A 114 -10.04 7.04 4.93
N THR A 115 -9.52 6.30 5.92
CA THR A 115 -10.14 5.03 6.31
C THR A 115 -11.47 5.31 7.00
N PRO A 116 -12.58 4.69 6.56
CA PRO A 116 -13.87 4.86 7.20
C PRO A 116 -13.81 4.53 8.69
N PRO A 117 -14.33 5.38 9.60
CA PRO A 117 -14.22 5.18 11.04
C PRO A 117 -14.75 3.82 11.50
N SER A 118 -15.84 3.33 10.90
CA SER A 118 -16.43 2.02 11.19
C SER A 118 -15.44 0.87 10.95
N LEU A 119 -14.65 0.94 9.88
CA LEU A 119 -13.63 -0.07 9.57
C LEU A 119 -12.45 0.05 10.53
N ALA A 120 -11.95 1.26 10.75
CA ALA A 120 -10.84 1.53 11.65
C ALA A 120 -11.13 1.02 13.08
N LEU A 121 -12.32 1.33 13.62
CA LEU A 121 -12.73 0.92 14.97
C LEU A 121 -12.69 -0.61 15.19
N ARG A 122 -13.01 -1.42 14.16
CA ARG A 122 -12.91 -2.89 14.24
C ARG A 122 -11.47 -3.39 14.40
N MET A 123 -10.49 -2.64 13.90
CA MET A 123 -9.08 -3.04 13.89
C MET A 123 -8.31 -2.49 15.09
N VAL A 124 -8.71 -1.33 15.62
CA VAL A 124 -8.07 -0.65 16.77
C VAL A 124 -7.92 -1.59 17.98
N GLY A 125 -8.92 -2.43 18.25
CA GLY A 125 -8.90 -3.37 19.38
C GLY A 125 -7.75 -4.38 19.37
N GLY A 126 -7.16 -4.67 18.21
CA GLY A 126 -6.07 -5.61 18.06
C GLY A 126 -4.68 -4.99 17.91
N LEU A 127 -4.54 -3.68 18.21
CA LEU A 127 -3.27 -2.97 18.16
C LEU A 127 -2.52 -3.04 19.50
N VAL A 128 -1.19 -2.92 19.47
CA VAL A 128 -0.39 -2.94 20.70
C VAL A 128 -0.49 -1.64 21.48
N SER A 129 -0.25 -1.70 22.79
CA SER A 129 -0.43 -0.57 23.72
C SER A 129 0.40 0.67 23.35
N SER A 130 1.60 0.51 22.79
CA SER A 130 2.44 1.63 22.33
C SER A 130 1.76 2.39 21.18
N ASP A 131 1.26 1.69 20.18
CA ASP A 131 0.58 2.28 19.04
C ASP A 131 -0.78 2.88 19.42
N LEU A 132 -1.51 2.26 20.34
CA LEU A 132 -2.75 2.82 20.89
C LEU A 132 -2.52 4.17 21.56
N LYS A 133 -1.42 4.33 22.31
CA LYS A 133 -1.04 5.62 22.91
C LYS A 133 -0.72 6.67 21.83
N LEU A 134 0.00 6.29 20.78
CA LEU A 134 0.28 7.20 19.65
C LEU A 134 -1.00 7.63 18.94
N LEU A 135 -1.89 6.68 18.65
CA LEU A 135 -3.19 6.94 18.02
C LEU A 135 -4.09 7.82 18.88
N SER A 136 -4.06 7.66 20.21
CA SER A 136 -4.87 8.45 21.14
C SER A 136 -4.58 9.95 21.11
N ASN A 137 -3.38 10.34 20.67
CA ASN A 137 -2.93 11.73 20.56
C ASN A 137 -2.91 12.23 19.11
N SER A 138 -3.27 11.39 18.15
CA SER A 138 -3.19 11.75 16.73
C SER A 138 -4.36 12.64 16.30
N LYS A 139 -4.04 13.80 15.74
CA LYS A 139 -5.01 14.70 15.11
C LYS A 139 -5.36 14.31 13.66
N SER A 140 -4.67 13.31 13.10
CA SER A 140 -4.82 12.92 11.70
C SER A 140 -5.81 11.79 11.48
N ILE A 141 -6.51 11.33 12.51
CA ILE A 141 -7.50 10.25 12.45
C ILE A 141 -8.83 10.73 13.01
N SER A 142 -9.89 9.95 12.76
CA SER A 142 -11.21 10.25 13.31
C SER A 142 -11.17 10.39 14.85
N PRO A 143 -11.82 11.41 15.44
CA PRO A 143 -11.91 11.57 16.89
C PRO A 143 -12.47 10.34 17.61
N ALA A 144 -13.40 9.61 16.98
CA ALA A 144 -13.96 8.37 17.53
C ALA A 144 -12.90 7.27 17.64
N VAL A 145 -12.04 7.14 16.63
CA VAL A 145 -10.93 6.18 16.61
C VAL A 145 -9.88 6.55 17.67
N ALA A 146 -9.50 7.83 17.76
CA ALA A 146 -8.57 8.32 18.78
C ALA A 146 -9.10 8.10 20.20
N HIS A 147 -10.38 8.38 20.44
CA HIS A 147 -11.03 8.14 21.74
C HIS A 147 -11.04 6.66 22.11
N GLN A 148 -11.38 5.77 21.17
CA GLN A 148 -11.35 4.33 21.41
C GLN A 148 -9.92 3.83 21.69
N ALA A 149 -8.93 4.33 20.95
CA ALA A 149 -7.53 4.01 21.18
C ALA A 149 -7.08 4.45 22.59
N LYS A 150 -7.49 5.65 23.03
CA LYS A 150 -7.26 6.16 24.38
C LYS A 150 -7.83 5.21 25.43
N LYS A 151 -9.11 4.83 25.30
CA LYS A 151 -9.78 3.92 26.24
C LYS A 151 -9.03 2.59 26.38
N LEU A 152 -8.61 1.99 25.26
CA LEU A 152 -7.90 0.72 25.27
C LEU A 152 -6.47 0.83 25.81
N ALA A 153 -5.76 1.93 25.52
CA ALA A 153 -4.41 2.16 26.01
C ALA A 153 -4.32 2.23 27.55
N PHE A 154 -5.39 2.70 28.21
CA PHE A 154 -5.45 2.84 29.67
C PHE A 154 -6.26 1.75 30.38
N LYS A 155 -6.96 0.87 29.64
CA LYS A 155 -7.69 -0.27 30.21
C LYS A 155 -6.80 -1.47 30.55
N ASN A 156 -5.65 -1.61 29.88
CA ASN A 156 -4.69 -2.71 30.11
C ASN A 156 -3.68 -2.38 31.23
N LYS A 157 -4.14 -1.76 32.32
CA LYS A 157 -3.33 -1.48 33.52
C LYS A 157 -3.81 -2.33 34.68
#